data_AF-A0A661KS86-F1
#
_entry.id   AF-A0A661KS86-F1
#
_cell.length_a   1.000
_cell.length_b   1.000
_cell.length_c   1.000
_cell.angle_alpha   90.00
_cell.angle_beta   90.00
_cell.angle_gamma   90.00
#
_symmetry.space_group_name_H-M   'P 1'
#
loop_
_entity.id
_entity.type
_entity.pdbx_description
1 polymer ?
#
loop_
_entity_poly.entity_id
_entity_poly.type
_entity_poly.pdbx_seq_one_letter_code
_entity_poly.pdbx_strand_id
1 'polypeptide(L)'
;MKDLEVKKMISKMIMIGFRGEKLPHWLADQIKKYAPPAGIILFDSNISSPLQLKRLISHIYSCCSEHMLIALDQEGGKVSRLKPEKGFFPMPSASWIGEKDDTELAKKIYQSVSKELSELGISCNLAPVVDLAINPENWVIVKLGRSYGVSEEKVIKYARIFCDSLHSRRIISVLKHFPGHG
;
A
#
# COMPACT_ATOMS: atom_id res chain seq x y z
N MET A 1 -16.66 -32.05 4.98
CA MET A 1 -15.94 -31.21 5.97
C MET A 1 -14.54 -30.80 5.51
N LYS A 2 -13.63 -31.73 5.15
CA LYS A 2 -12.26 -31.38 4.69
C LYS A 2 -12.17 -30.40 3.51
N ASP A 3 -13.04 -30.52 2.50
CA ASP A 3 -13.00 -29.64 1.31
C ASP A 3 -13.33 -28.17 1.62
N LEU A 4 -14.27 -27.92 2.53
CA LEU A 4 -14.63 -26.55 2.93
C LEU A 4 -13.52 -25.89 3.76
N GLU A 5 -12.84 -26.67 4.59
CA GLU A 5 -11.70 -26.20 5.39
C GLU A 5 -10.51 -25.82 4.50
N VAL A 6 -10.17 -26.67 3.53
CA VAL A 6 -9.12 -26.37 2.53
C VAL A 6 -9.47 -25.11 1.73
N LYS A 7 -10.72 -24.95 1.29
CA LYS A 7 -11.17 -23.72 0.59
C LYS A 7 -11.02 -22.46 1.45
N LYS A 8 -11.29 -22.55 2.75
CA LYS A 8 -11.05 -21.44 3.69
C LYS A 8 -9.56 -21.14 3.85
N MET A 9 -8.70 -22.15 3.94
CA MET A 9 -7.24 -21.94 3.98
C MET A 9 -6.75 -21.27 2.70
N ILE A 10 -7.19 -21.74 1.53
CA ILE A 10 -6.85 -21.14 0.23
C ILE A 10 -7.32 -19.69 0.15
N SER A 11 -8.52 -19.36 0.64
CA SER A 11 -9.00 -17.97 0.61
C SER A 11 -8.07 -17.03 1.40
N LYS A 12 -7.45 -17.51 2.48
CA LYS A 12 -6.47 -16.76 3.28
C LYS A 12 -5.08 -16.66 2.66
N MET A 13 -4.86 -17.20 1.46
CA MET A 13 -3.62 -17.05 0.69
C MET A 13 -3.76 -16.09 -0.49
N ILE A 14 -4.93 -15.46 -0.67
CA ILE A 14 -5.22 -14.65 -1.85
C ILE A 14 -5.57 -13.22 -1.43
N MET A 15 -5.01 -12.26 -2.16
CA MET A 15 -5.43 -10.86 -2.16
C MET A 15 -6.03 -10.54 -3.53
N ILE A 16 -7.21 -9.92 -3.55
CA ILE A 16 -7.96 -9.66 -4.79
C ILE A 16 -8.20 -8.16 -5.00
N GLY A 17 -8.27 -7.73 -6.25
CA GLY A 17 -8.70 -6.37 -6.61
C GLY A 17 -10.08 -6.37 -7.26
N PHE A 18 -10.67 -5.19 -7.40
CA PHE A 18 -11.88 -4.97 -8.20
C PHE A 18 -11.85 -3.59 -8.85
N ARG A 19 -12.73 -3.34 -9.83
CA ARG A 19 -12.86 -2.05 -10.50
C ARG A 19 -14.06 -1.26 -10.00
N GLY A 20 -13.93 0.07 -9.98
CA GLY A 20 -14.98 1.00 -9.58
C GLY A 20 -14.92 1.43 -8.12
N GLU A 21 -15.65 2.48 -7.80
CA GLU A 21 -15.62 3.17 -6.49
C GLU A 21 -16.50 2.52 -5.41
N LYS A 22 -17.16 1.41 -5.75
CA LYS A 22 -18.07 0.65 -4.87
C LYS A 22 -17.73 -0.83 -4.94
N LEU A 23 -17.86 -1.53 -3.83
CA LEU A 23 -17.72 -2.98 -3.78
C LEU A 23 -18.78 -3.62 -4.71
N PRO A 24 -18.37 -4.36 -5.77
CA PRO A 24 -19.33 -4.97 -6.67
C PRO A 24 -20.15 -6.03 -5.96
N HIS A 25 -21.46 -6.09 -6.24
CA HIS A 25 -22.36 -7.06 -5.61
C HIS A 25 -21.90 -8.50 -5.82
N TRP A 26 -21.48 -8.84 -7.04
CA TRP A 26 -20.96 -10.18 -7.35
C TRP A 26 -19.79 -10.57 -6.44
N LEU A 27 -18.91 -9.63 -6.10
CA LEU A 27 -17.76 -9.92 -5.24
C LEU A 27 -18.20 -10.14 -3.79
N ALA A 28 -19.10 -9.29 -3.29
CA ALA A 28 -19.71 -9.49 -1.98
C ALA A 28 -20.42 -10.84 -1.88
N ASP A 29 -21.12 -11.27 -2.94
CA ASP A 29 -21.81 -12.55 -2.99
C ASP A 29 -20.84 -13.73 -3.00
N GLN A 30 -19.73 -13.65 -3.74
CA GLN A 30 -18.68 -14.69 -3.72
C GLN A 30 -18.03 -14.83 -2.34
N ILE A 31 -17.75 -13.69 -1.69
CA ILE A 31 -17.17 -13.66 -0.34
C ILE A 31 -18.11 -14.33 0.67
N LYS A 32 -19.42 -14.03 0.60
CA LYS A 32 -20.45 -14.65 1.44
C LYS A 32 -20.61 -16.14 1.16
N LYS A 33 -20.53 -16.56 -0.11
CA LYS A 33 -20.74 -17.94 -0.54
C LYS A 33 -19.60 -18.89 -0.11
N TYR A 34 -18.35 -18.42 -0.18
CA TYR A 34 -17.18 -19.29 0.06
C TYR A 34 -16.47 -18.94 1.36
N ALA A 35 -15.68 -17.87 1.35
CA ALA A 35 -14.97 -17.32 2.48
C ALA A 35 -14.34 -15.98 2.08
N PRO A 36 -14.15 -15.04 3.02
CA PRO A 36 -13.41 -13.82 2.75
C PRO A 36 -11.95 -14.13 2.40
N PRO A 37 -11.38 -13.44 1.37
CA PRO A 37 -9.95 -13.52 1.07
C PRO A 37 -9.08 -13.05 2.25
N ALA A 38 -7.77 -13.18 2.11
CA ALA A 38 -6.81 -12.57 3.04
C ALA A 38 -6.91 -11.05 3.01
N GLY A 39 -7.10 -10.50 1.80
CA GLY A 39 -7.15 -9.07 1.59
C GLY A 39 -7.81 -8.62 0.30
N ILE A 40 -8.08 -7.33 0.24
CA ILE A 40 -8.45 -6.60 -0.96
C ILE A 40 -7.38 -5.54 -1.24
N ILE A 41 -6.90 -5.48 -2.48
CA ILE A 41 -6.03 -4.42 -2.97
C ILE A 41 -6.85 -3.37 -3.74
N LEU A 42 -6.61 -2.10 -3.42
CA LEU A 42 -7.26 -0.96 -4.04
C LEU A 42 -6.31 -0.27 -5.04
N PHE A 43 -6.88 0.15 -6.16
CA PHE A 43 -6.22 0.85 -7.26
C PHE A 43 -6.86 2.23 -7.49
N ASP A 44 -6.27 3.01 -8.40
CA ASP A 44 -6.75 4.36 -8.76
C ASP A 44 -8.24 4.39 -9.13
N SER A 45 -8.76 3.32 -9.75
CA SER A 45 -10.18 3.19 -10.14
C SER A 45 -11.14 3.04 -8.96
N ASN A 46 -10.63 2.81 -7.74
CA ASN A 46 -11.44 2.65 -6.54
C ASN A 46 -11.51 3.94 -5.70
N ILE A 47 -10.72 4.96 -6.05
CA ILE A 47 -10.40 6.09 -5.19
C ILE A 47 -10.76 7.38 -5.93
N SER A 48 -11.72 8.14 -5.43
CA SER A 48 -12.07 9.47 -5.97
C SER A 48 -11.84 10.60 -4.98
N SER A 49 -12.00 10.35 -3.68
CA SER A 49 -11.73 11.32 -2.60
C SER A 49 -11.53 10.62 -1.25
N PRO A 50 -10.96 11.28 -0.23
CA PRO A 50 -10.83 10.71 1.12
C PRO A 50 -12.15 10.23 1.71
N LEU A 51 -13.22 11.02 1.58
CA LEU A 51 -14.53 10.67 2.12
C LEU A 51 -15.14 9.45 1.41
N GLN A 52 -15.03 9.38 0.07
CA GLN A 52 -15.50 8.22 -0.68
C GLN A 52 -14.71 6.97 -0.32
N LEU A 53 -13.38 7.05 -0.25
CA LEU A 53 -12.52 5.91 0.06
C LEU A 53 -12.80 5.36 1.46
N LYS A 54 -12.93 6.24 2.47
CA LYS A 54 -13.30 5.84 3.83
C LYS A 54 -14.63 5.09 3.87
N ARG A 55 -15.64 5.57 3.14
CA ARG A 55 -16.95 4.89 3.02
C ARG A 55 -16.83 3.53 2.33
N LEU A 56 -16.03 3.44 1.27
CA LEU A 56 -15.77 2.19 0.58
C LEU A 56 -15.13 1.15 1.51
N ILE A 57 -14.10 1.55 2.26
CA ILE A 57 -13.39 0.67 3.19
C ILE A 57 -14.31 0.21 4.32
N SER A 58 -15.06 1.14 4.93
CA SER A 58 -16.08 0.79 5.94
C SER A 58 -17.13 -0.20 5.40
N HIS A 59 -17.56 -0.03 4.16
CA HIS A 59 -18.51 -0.95 3.53
C HIS A 59 -17.91 -2.33 3.22
N ILE A 60 -16.62 -2.39 2.84
CA ILE A 60 -15.91 -3.66 2.66
C ILE A 60 -15.82 -4.42 3.99
N TYR A 61 -15.41 -3.75 5.08
CA TYR A 61 -15.34 -4.36 6.40
C TYR A 61 -16.70 -4.87 6.87
N SER A 62 -17.78 -4.11 6.67
CA SER A 62 -19.13 -4.53 7.07
C SER A 62 -19.68 -5.71 6.26
N CYS A 63 -19.32 -5.83 4.98
CA CYS A 63 -19.81 -6.92 4.14
C CYS A 63 -18.97 -8.20 4.23
N CYS A 64 -17.69 -8.09 4.57
CA CYS A 64 -16.73 -9.17 4.36
C CYS A 64 -16.13 -9.70 5.66
N SER A 65 -15.33 -8.90 6.36
CA SER A 65 -14.71 -9.22 7.65
C SER A 65 -13.84 -8.06 8.10
N GLU A 66 -13.92 -7.68 9.37
CA GLU A 66 -13.06 -6.64 9.99
C GLU A 66 -11.57 -7.02 10.08
N HIS A 67 -11.22 -8.29 9.90
CA HIS A 67 -9.84 -8.78 9.96
C HIS A 67 -9.17 -8.89 8.58
N MET A 68 -9.85 -8.46 7.51
CA MET A 68 -9.30 -8.49 6.16
C MET A 68 -8.23 -7.41 5.98
N LEU A 69 -7.17 -7.72 5.23
CA LEU A 69 -6.21 -6.71 4.80
C LEU A 69 -6.82 -5.81 3.73
N ILE A 70 -6.72 -4.50 3.90
CA ILE A 70 -7.00 -3.52 2.84
C ILE A 70 -5.66 -2.92 2.45
N ALA A 71 -5.25 -3.20 1.22
CA ALA A 71 -3.94 -2.88 0.67
C ALA A 71 -4.01 -1.82 -0.44
N LEU A 72 -2.93 -1.07 -0.62
CA LEU A 72 -2.67 -0.27 -1.83
C LEU A 72 -1.17 -0.07 -2.04
N ASP A 73 -0.79 0.51 -3.17
CA ASP A 73 0.57 1.02 -3.42
C ASP A 73 0.65 2.53 -3.10
N GLN A 74 1.06 2.87 -1.88
CA GLN A 74 1.37 4.24 -1.50
C GLN A 74 2.88 4.40 -1.29
N GLU A 75 3.63 4.42 -2.40
CA GLU A 75 5.10 4.56 -2.40
C GLU A 75 5.56 6.03 -2.41
N GLY A 76 4.68 6.93 -2.85
CA GLY A 76 5.00 8.33 -3.12
C GLY A 76 5.39 8.59 -4.59
N GLY A 77 5.46 9.86 -4.96
CA GLY A 77 5.75 10.27 -6.33
C GLY A 77 4.75 9.69 -7.33
N LYS A 78 5.26 9.06 -8.41
CA LYS A 78 4.43 8.53 -9.51
C LYS A 78 3.66 7.26 -9.15
N VAL A 79 4.08 6.52 -8.12
CA VAL A 79 3.42 5.28 -7.67
C VAL A 79 2.71 5.54 -6.35
N SER A 80 1.68 6.37 -6.45
CA SER A 80 0.84 6.80 -5.34
C SER A 80 -0.62 6.67 -5.77
N ARG A 81 -1.42 5.88 -5.04
CA ARG A 81 -2.87 5.81 -5.29
C ARG A 81 -3.63 6.96 -4.64
N LEU A 82 -3.14 7.43 -3.49
CA LEU A 82 -3.68 8.59 -2.80
C LEU A 82 -3.01 9.86 -3.36
N LYS A 83 -3.65 10.45 -4.37
CA LYS A 83 -3.11 11.57 -5.14
C LYS A 83 -3.54 12.93 -4.56
N PRO A 84 -2.66 13.93 -4.47
CA PRO A 84 -3.00 15.27 -3.98
C PRO A 84 -4.17 15.92 -4.72
N GLU A 85 -4.23 15.76 -6.04
CA GLU A 85 -5.34 16.22 -6.88
C GLU A 85 -6.72 15.61 -6.52
N LYS A 86 -6.75 14.52 -5.75
CA LYS A 86 -7.98 13.93 -5.18
C LYS A 86 -8.22 14.34 -3.70
N GLY A 87 -7.37 15.20 -3.14
CA GLY A 87 -7.47 15.71 -1.77
C GLY A 87 -6.68 14.93 -0.70
N PHE A 88 -5.71 14.12 -1.10
CA PHE A 88 -4.86 13.36 -0.17
C PHE A 88 -3.54 14.07 0.16
N PHE A 89 -2.88 13.65 1.24
CA PHE A 89 -1.60 14.22 1.64
C PHE A 89 -0.49 13.93 0.60
N PRO A 90 0.28 14.94 0.17
CA PRO A 90 1.34 14.75 -0.81
C PRO A 90 2.53 13.99 -0.22
N MET A 91 2.90 12.89 -0.88
CA MET A 91 4.10 12.12 -0.57
C MET A 91 5.08 12.22 -1.75
N PRO A 92 6.28 12.81 -1.56
CA PRO A 92 7.29 12.89 -2.62
C PRO A 92 7.84 11.49 -2.98
N SER A 93 8.56 11.41 -4.10
CA SER A 93 9.21 10.17 -4.52
C SER A 93 10.31 9.74 -3.55
N ALA A 94 10.62 8.44 -3.52
CA ALA A 94 11.73 7.93 -2.73
C ALA A 94 13.07 8.54 -3.15
N SER A 95 13.25 8.79 -4.46
CA SER A 95 14.45 9.46 -4.98
C SER A 95 14.61 10.86 -4.40
N TRP A 96 13.54 11.64 -4.33
CA TRP A 96 13.56 12.98 -3.75
C TRP A 96 13.91 12.94 -2.25
N ILE A 97 13.34 11.98 -1.51
CA ILE A 97 13.67 11.78 -0.09
C ILE A 97 15.17 11.44 0.07
N GLY A 98 15.68 10.54 -0.77
CA GLY A 98 17.08 10.12 -0.74
C GLY A 98 18.07 11.21 -1.19
N GLU A 99 17.66 12.08 -2.11
CA GLU A 99 18.41 13.28 -2.55
C GLU A 99 18.45 14.36 -1.49
N LYS A 100 17.33 14.58 -0.78
CA LYS A 100 17.28 15.55 0.33
C LYS A 100 18.11 15.11 1.52
N ASP A 101 18.23 13.81 1.74
CA ASP A 101 19.02 13.17 2.79
C ASP A 101 18.74 13.73 4.21
N ASP A 102 17.50 14.18 4.45
CA ASP A 102 17.03 14.72 5.73
C ASP A 102 16.08 13.73 6.41
N THR A 103 16.55 13.11 7.50
CA THR A 103 15.80 12.07 8.23
C THR A 103 14.61 12.63 9.01
N GLU A 104 14.70 13.85 9.54
CA GLU A 104 13.62 14.46 10.30
C GLU A 104 12.48 14.89 9.37
N LEU A 105 12.81 15.39 8.18
CA LEU A 105 11.83 15.66 7.15
C LEU A 105 11.13 14.37 6.68
N ALA A 106 11.90 13.32 6.37
CA ALA A 106 11.33 12.03 5.94
C ALA A 106 10.39 11.45 7.01
N LYS A 107 10.79 11.52 8.29
CA LYS A 107 9.96 11.07 9.42
C LYS A 107 8.65 11.84 9.51
N LYS A 108 8.66 13.18 9.40
CA LYS A 108 7.44 14.01 9.43
C LYS A 108 6.48 13.68 8.27
N ILE A 109 7.03 13.45 7.08
CA ILE A 109 6.25 13.06 5.90
C ILE A 109 5.60 11.69 6.13
N TYR A 110 6.38 10.67 6.51
CA TYR A 110 5.87 9.30 6.68
C TYR A 110 4.93 9.16 7.88
N GLN A 111 5.09 9.99 8.92
CA GLN A 111 4.11 10.10 10.01
C GLN A 111 2.77 10.69 9.54
N SER A 112 2.78 11.68 8.64
CA SER A 112 1.57 12.25 8.05
C SER A 112 0.86 11.24 7.14
N VAL A 113 1.63 10.56 6.28
CA VAL A 113 1.09 9.51 5.38
C VAL A 113 0.51 8.34 6.17
N SER A 114 1.26 7.81 7.13
CA SER A 114 0.78 6.68 7.96
C SER A 114 -0.47 7.06 8.78
N LYS A 115 -0.56 8.30 9.25
CA LYS A 115 -1.78 8.82 9.90
C LYS A 115 -2.97 8.81 8.94
N GLU A 116 -2.82 9.37 7.74
CA GLU A 116 -3.89 9.41 6.74
C GLU A 116 -4.35 8.00 6.34
N LEU A 117 -3.42 7.08 6.08
CA LEU A 117 -3.73 5.68 5.78
C LEU A 117 -4.53 5.01 6.90
N SER A 118 -4.14 5.23 8.15
CA SER A 118 -4.83 4.70 9.33
C SER A 118 -6.25 5.26 9.47
N GLU A 119 -6.43 6.57 9.27
CA GLU A 119 -7.74 7.24 9.36
C GLU A 119 -8.73 6.81 8.26
N LEU A 120 -8.20 6.34 7.12
CA LEU A 120 -8.96 5.75 6.02
C LEU A 120 -9.33 4.28 6.28
N GLY A 121 -8.62 3.59 7.20
CA GLY A 121 -8.82 2.17 7.50
C GLY A 121 -7.97 1.22 6.66
N ILE A 122 -6.91 1.72 6.01
CA ILE A 122 -5.91 0.91 5.33
C ILE A 122 -5.09 0.15 6.38
N SER A 123 -4.90 -1.16 6.17
CA SER A 123 -4.16 -2.03 7.08
C SER A 123 -2.87 -2.59 6.48
N CYS A 124 -2.66 -2.45 5.17
CA CYS A 124 -1.44 -2.87 4.50
C CYS A 124 -1.04 -1.83 3.44
N ASN A 125 0.24 -1.47 3.39
CA ASN A 125 0.79 -0.68 2.30
C ASN A 125 1.89 -1.49 1.61
N LEU A 126 1.77 -1.64 0.29
CA LEU A 126 2.73 -2.37 -0.54
C LEU A 126 3.95 -1.49 -0.83
N ALA A 127 4.62 -1.06 0.24
CA ALA A 127 5.76 -0.16 0.25
C ALA A 127 6.52 -0.39 1.58
N PRO A 128 7.81 -0.01 1.69
CA PRO A 128 8.58 0.79 0.75
C PRO A 128 9.28 -0.06 -0.32
N VAL A 129 9.70 0.61 -1.40
CA VAL A 129 10.64 0.05 -2.37
C VAL A 129 12.05 0.11 -1.79
N VAL A 130 12.75 -1.01 -1.81
CA VAL A 130 14.12 -1.19 -1.30
C VAL A 130 15.11 -1.61 -2.37
N ASP A 131 14.73 -1.43 -3.63
CA ASP A 131 15.64 -1.63 -4.76
C ASP A 131 16.68 -0.51 -4.83
N LEU A 132 17.92 -0.85 -5.16
CA LEU A 132 19.02 0.12 -5.34
C LEU A 132 18.95 0.77 -6.72
N ALA A 133 19.25 2.05 -6.85
CA ALA A 133 19.21 2.75 -8.14
C ALA A 133 20.47 2.50 -9.01
N ILE A 134 20.96 1.26 -9.11
CA ILE A 134 22.28 0.94 -9.70
C ILE A 134 22.30 1.22 -11.20
N ASN A 135 21.26 0.82 -11.93
CA ASN A 135 21.17 1.03 -13.38
C ASN A 135 20.35 2.30 -13.69
N PRO A 136 20.97 3.40 -14.14
CA PRO A 136 20.26 4.64 -14.46
C PRO A 136 19.20 4.48 -15.55
N GLU A 137 19.32 3.47 -16.42
CA GLU A 137 18.40 3.18 -17.52
C GLU A 137 17.20 2.31 -17.09
N ASN A 138 17.12 1.95 -15.82
CA ASN A 138 16.00 1.21 -15.28
C ASN A 138 14.72 2.06 -15.25
N TRP A 139 13.81 1.76 -16.17
CA TRP A 139 12.55 2.47 -16.33
C TRP A 139 11.55 2.21 -15.20
N VAL A 140 11.62 1.06 -14.54
CA VAL A 140 10.62 0.62 -13.56
C VAL A 140 10.92 1.16 -12.16
N ILE A 141 12.19 1.27 -11.78
CA ILE A 141 12.63 1.73 -10.45
C ILE A 141 13.20 3.16 -10.53
N VAL A 142 14.21 3.37 -11.37
CA VAL A 142 15.01 4.61 -11.34
C VAL A 142 14.28 5.77 -12.01
N LYS A 143 13.83 5.61 -13.27
CA LYS A 143 13.15 6.70 -14.01
C LYS A 143 11.80 7.11 -13.39
N LEU A 144 11.20 6.26 -12.55
CA LEU A 144 9.99 6.58 -11.77
C LEU A 144 10.29 7.16 -10.38
N GLY A 145 11.55 7.26 -9.98
CA GLY A 145 11.98 7.82 -8.70
C GLY A 145 11.62 6.95 -7.48
N ARG A 146 11.52 5.63 -7.67
CA ARG A 146 11.03 4.69 -6.65
C ARG A 146 12.12 4.20 -5.70
N SER A 147 13.39 4.40 -6.02
CA SER A 147 14.52 4.06 -5.14
C SER A 147 15.01 5.28 -4.37
N TYR A 148 15.50 5.06 -3.13
CA TYR A 148 16.17 6.09 -2.33
C TYR A 148 17.62 6.38 -2.78
N GLY A 149 18.19 5.56 -3.68
CA GLY A 149 19.52 5.80 -4.25
C GLY A 149 20.33 4.52 -4.45
N VAL A 150 21.62 4.69 -4.74
CA VAL A 150 22.55 3.59 -5.07
C VAL A 150 23.16 2.89 -3.84
N SER A 151 23.08 3.53 -2.67
CA SER A 151 23.70 3.05 -1.43
C SER A 151 22.72 2.22 -0.61
N GLU A 152 23.12 1.00 -0.25
CA GLU A 152 22.38 0.11 0.66
C GLU A 152 22.08 0.77 2.00
N GLU A 153 23.07 1.43 2.61
CA GLU A 153 22.91 2.14 3.88
C GLU A 153 21.83 3.23 3.79
N LYS A 154 21.82 3.98 2.67
CA LYS A 154 20.80 5.00 2.43
C LYS A 154 19.41 4.38 2.26
N VAL A 155 19.28 3.32 1.46
CA VAL A 155 18.01 2.62 1.27
C VAL A 155 17.48 2.06 2.59
N ILE A 156 18.32 1.36 3.36
CA ILE A 156 17.96 0.80 4.67
C ILE A 156 17.51 1.89 5.63
N LYS A 157 18.24 3.01 5.71
CA LYS A 157 17.94 4.15 6.58
C LYS A 157 16.52 4.68 6.32
N TYR A 158 16.17 5.01 5.07
CA TYR A 158 14.86 5.59 4.77
C TYR A 158 13.73 4.56 4.76
N ALA A 159 14.00 3.33 4.32
CA ALA A 159 13.02 2.24 4.40
C ALA A 159 12.63 1.94 5.86
N ARG A 160 13.58 1.98 6.80
CA ARG A 160 13.29 1.80 8.23
C ARG A 160 12.38 2.90 8.77
N ILE A 161 12.66 4.17 8.46
CA ILE A 161 11.81 5.31 8.87
C ILE A 161 10.38 5.14 8.33
N PHE A 162 10.25 4.69 7.07
CA PHE A 162 8.95 4.42 6.46
C PHE A 162 8.20 3.29 7.18
N CYS A 163 8.85 2.13 7.36
CA CYS A 163 8.29 0.97 8.03
C CYS A 163 7.87 1.30 9.48
N ASP A 164 8.73 1.97 10.24
CA ASP A 164 8.46 2.35 11.63
C ASP A 164 7.24 3.30 11.72
N SER A 165 7.10 4.21 10.76
CA SER A 165 5.94 5.12 10.69
C SER A 165 4.65 4.33 10.46
N LEU A 166 4.63 3.38 9.53
CA LEU A 166 3.48 2.51 9.29
C LEU A 166 3.16 1.60 10.48
N HIS A 167 4.19 0.96 11.07
CA HIS A 167 4.03 0.10 12.23
C HIS A 167 3.48 0.84 13.46
N SER A 168 3.87 2.10 13.67
CA SER A 168 3.31 2.95 14.74
C SER A 168 1.79 3.15 14.62
N ARG A 169 1.23 2.92 13.42
CA ARG A 169 -0.20 3.00 13.09
C ARG A 169 -0.84 1.62 12.87
N ARG A 170 -0.13 0.53 13.19
CA ARG A 170 -0.54 -0.87 12.96
C ARG A 170 -0.83 -1.18 11.49
N ILE A 171 -0.09 -0.55 10.57
CA ILE A 171 -0.17 -0.81 9.13
C ILE A 171 1.00 -1.70 8.76
N ILE A 172 0.74 -2.80 8.05
CA ILE A 172 1.77 -3.69 7.53
C ILE A 172 2.51 -2.99 6.39
N SER A 173 3.85 -2.99 6.43
CA SER A 173 4.69 -2.62 5.30
C SER A 173 5.12 -3.86 4.52
N VAL A 174 5.33 -3.72 3.21
CA VAL A 174 5.82 -4.79 2.34
C VAL A 174 7.01 -4.28 1.55
N LEU A 175 8.18 -4.71 1.98
CA LEU A 175 9.45 -4.47 1.30
C LEU A 175 9.42 -5.13 -0.08
N LYS A 176 9.79 -4.38 -1.12
CA LYS A 176 9.80 -4.89 -2.50
C LYS A 176 10.95 -4.27 -3.33
N HIS A 177 11.46 -4.95 -4.35
CA HIS A 177 10.94 -6.19 -4.95
C HIS A 177 12.01 -7.28 -4.88
N PHE A 178 11.88 -8.24 -3.97
CA PHE A 178 12.88 -9.29 -3.78
C PHE A 178 13.11 -10.10 -5.09
N PRO A 179 14.37 -10.42 -5.46
CA PRO A 179 15.62 -10.15 -4.73
C PRO A 179 16.21 -8.75 -4.98
N GLY A 180 15.64 -7.98 -5.88
CA GLY A 180 16.06 -6.64 -6.26
C GLY A 180 15.70 -6.38 -7.73
N HIS A 181 15.01 -5.28 -8.00
CA HIS A 181 14.62 -4.87 -9.35
C HIS A 181 15.36 -3.59 -9.81
N GLY A 182 16.38 -3.17 -9.06
CA GLY A 182 17.12 -1.92 -9.20
C GLY A 182 18.15 -1.88 -10.32
#